data_AF-A0AAW8IET3-F1
#
_entry.id   AF-A0AAW8IET3-F1
#
_cell.length_a   1.000
_cell.length_b   1.000
_cell.length_c   1.000
_cell.angle_alpha   90.00
_cell.angle_beta   90.00
_cell.angle_gamma   90.00
#
_symmetry.space_group_name_H-M   'P 1'
#
loop_
_entity.id
_entity.type
_entity.pdbx_description
1 polymer ?
#
loop_
_entity_poly.entity_id
_entity_poly.type
_entity_poly.pdbx_seq_one_letter_code
_entity_poly.pdbx_strand_id
1 'polypeptide(L)' 'MYTPRFCKVGDRPVKALLEDDGFGVYVFDWKTGNFILDLTYLEIIYFGRMNDVEILSEQEFNIYVEKLKKERGLS' A
#
# COMPACT_ATOMS: atom_id res chain seq x y z
N MET A 1 -0.65 -19.24 -3.20
CA MET A 1 -1.58 -18.32 -3.88
C MET A 1 -1.43 -16.98 -3.20
N TYR A 2 -0.95 -15.95 -3.90
CA TYR A 2 -0.79 -14.62 -3.29
C TYR A 2 -2.17 -13.96 -3.23
N THR A 3 -2.70 -13.78 -2.03
CA THR A 3 -3.93 -13.01 -1.82
C THR A 3 -3.57 -11.52 -1.83
N PRO A 4 -4.46 -10.65 -2.36
CA PRO A 4 -4.32 -9.22 -2.20
C PRO A 4 -4.07 -8.85 -0.73
N ARG A 5 -3.14 -7.94 -0.50
CA ARG A 5 -2.77 -7.49 0.85
C ARG A 5 -2.73 -5.97 0.86
N PHE A 6 -3.52 -5.37 1.74
CA PHE A 6 -3.58 -3.94 1.94
C PHE A 6 -2.95 -3.61 3.28
N CYS A 7 -1.96 -2.74 3.29
CA CYS A 7 -1.15 -2.45 4.44
C CYS A 7 -0.95 -0.95 4.63
N LYS A 8 -0.77 -0.57 5.89
CA LYS A 8 -0.18 0.69 6.30
C LYS A 8 1.21 0.38 6.87
N VAL A 9 2.26 0.91 6.24
CA VAL A 9 3.67 0.76 6.67
C VAL A 9 4.14 2.10 7.21
N GLY A 10 4.24 2.25 8.53
CA GLY A 10 4.25 3.58 9.14
C GLY A 10 2.99 4.33 8.73
N ASP A 11 3.07 5.52 8.15
CA ASP A 11 1.91 6.22 7.56
C ASP A 11 1.72 6.00 6.06
N ARG A 12 2.50 5.12 5.44
CA ARG A 12 2.45 4.95 3.98
C ARG A 12 1.49 3.81 3.60
N PRO A 13 0.44 4.09 2.79
CA PRO A 13 -0.36 3.03 2.20
C PRO A 13 0.47 2.19 1.22
N VAL A 14 0.39 0.87 1.36
CA VAL A 14 1.04 -0.12 0.49
C VAL A 14 0.03 -1.22 0.17
N LYS A 15 -0.10 -1.60 -1.11
CA LYS A 15 -0.97 -2.71 -1.53
C LYS A 15 -0.20 -3.69 -2.40
N ALA A 16 -0.38 -4.97 -2.14
CA ALA A 16 0.12 -6.07 -2.94
C ALA A 16 -1.04 -6.68 -3.72
N LEU A 17 -0.92 -6.75 -5.03
CA LEU A 17 -1.97 -7.20 -5.94
C LEU A 17 -1.41 -8.26 -6.90
N LEU A 18 -2.26 -9.23 -7.25
CA LEU A 18 -2.01 -10.10 -8.39
C LEU A 18 -2.57 -9.42 -9.63
N GLU A 19 -1.75 -9.28 -10.66
CA GLU A 19 -2.11 -8.74 -11.97
C GLU A 19 -1.94 -9.81 -13.05
N ASP A 20 -2.42 -9.51 -14.26
CA ASP A 20 -2.40 -10.46 -15.39
C ASP A 20 -0.98 -10.93 -15.75
N ASP A 21 0.03 -10.09 -15.52
CA ASP A 21 1.45 -10.33 -15.83
C ASP A 21 2.28 -10.75 -14.61
N GLY A 22 1.69 -10.83 -13.41
CA GLY A 22 2.39 -11.29 -12.22
C GLY A 22 1.93 -10.69 -10.91
N PHE A 23 2.88 -10.38 -10.04
CA PHE A 23 2.62 -9.91 -8.69
C PHE A 23 3.28 -8.54 -8.48
N GLY A 24 2.48 -7.54 -8.14
CA GLY A 24 2.92 -6.16 -7.93
C GLY A 24 2.82 -5.73 -6.48
N VAL A 25 3.80 -4.98 -6.00
CA VAL A 25 3.74 -4.24 -4.73
C VAL A 25 3.71 -2.76 -5.04
N TYR A 26 2.65 -2.12 -4.62
CA TYR A 26 2.33 -0.75 -4.99
C TYR A 26 2.32 0.14 -3.76
N VAL A 27 3.04 1.24 -3.86
CA VAL A 27 3.33 2.14 -2.75
C VAL A 27 2.79 3.52 -3.06
N PHE A 28 2.13 4.14 -2.09
CA PHE A 28 1.58 5.49 -2.26
C PHE A 28 2.69 6.53 -2.39
N ASP A 29 2.71 7.25 -3.51
CA ASP A 29 3.60 8.37 -3.75
C ASP A 29 3.01 9.65 -3.14
N TRP A 30 3.70 10.20 -2.16
CA TRP A 30 3.30 11.43 -1.47
C TRP A 30 3.28 12.68 -2.35
N LYS A 31 3.95 12.66 -3.50
CA LYS A 31 3.96 13.81 -4.42
C LYS A 31 2.73 13.84 -5.31
N THR A 32 2.31 12.67 -5.80
CA THR A 32 1.26 12.56 -6.83
C THR A 32 -0.06 12.05 -6.28
N GLY A 33 -0.06 11.38 -5.13
CA GLY A 33 -1.23 10.66 -4.62
C GLY A 33 -1.53 9.36 -5.36
N ASN A 34 -0.66 8.95 -6.28
CA ASN A 34 -0.80 7.71 -7.05
C ASN A 34 -0.01 6.58 -6.40
N PHE A 35 -0.29 5.36 -6.86
CA PHE A 35 0.46 4.18 -6.48
C PHE A 35 1.54 3.88 -7.51
N ILE A 36 2.77 3.67 -7.05
CA ILE A 36 3.91 3.29 -7.89
C ILE A 36 4.37 1.88 -7.53
N LEU A 37 4.83 1.11 -8.53
CA LEU A 37 5.41 -0.20 -8.32
C LEU A 37 6.74 -0.05 -7.58
N ASP A 38 6.84 -0.66 -6.40
CA ASP A 38 8.06 -0.70 -5.59
C ASP A 38 8.14 -2.04 -4.83
N LEU A 39 8.90 -2.97 -5.43
CA LEU A 39 9.09 -4.32 -4.89
C LEU A 39 9.97 -4.35 -3.63
N THR A 40 10.61 -3.24 -3.23
CA THR A 40 11.37 -3.21 -1.96
C THR A 40 10.45 -3.40 -0.74
N TYR A 41 9.17 -3.07 -0.90
CA TYR A 41 8.14 -3.28 0.13
C TYR A 41 7.63 -4.72 0.23
N LEU A 42 7.96 -5.59 -0.74
CA LEU A 42 7.58 -7.00 -0.71
C LEU A 42 8.03 -7.65 0.59
N GLU A 43 9.30 -7.48 0.94
CA GLU A 43 9.85 -8.10 2.14
C GLU A 43 9.22 -7.52 3.41
N ILE A 44 8.94 -6.22 3.40
CA ILE A 44 8.36 -5.50 4.52
C ILE A 44 6.96 -6.03 4.83
N ILE A 45 6.07 -6.08 3.83
CA ILE A 45 4.67 -6.43 4.06
C ILE A 45 4.43 -7.91 4.29
N TYR A 46 5.35 -8.81 3.90
CA TYR A 46 5.21 -10.27 4.11
C TYR A 46 6.05 -10.81 5.27
N PHE A 47 7.23 -10.25 5.52
CA PHE A 47 8.15 -10.76 6.53
C PHE A 47 8.31 -9.81 7.74
N GLY A 48 7.64 -8.66 7.74
CA GLY A 48 7.53 -7.79 8.91
C GLY A 48 8.86 -7.20 9.38
N ARG A 49 9.85 -7.05 8.48
CA ARG A 49 11.21 -6.60 8.82
C ARG A 49 11.32 -5.14 9.24
N MET A 50 10.25 -4.35 9.07
CA MET A 50 10.14 -3.00 9.64
C MET A 50 9.02 -3.00 10.67
N ASN A 51 9.29 -2.48 11.86
CA ASN A 51 8.28 -2.23 12.87
C ASN A 51 7.22 -1.30 12.27
N ASP A 52 5.94 -1.64 12.46
CA ASP A 52 4.74 -0.90 12.02
C ASP A 52 4.17 -1.28 10.63
N VAL A 53 3.91 -2.57 10.40
CA VAL A 53 3.00 -3.03 9.35
C VAL A 53 1.63 -3.32 9.95
N GLU A 54 0.65 -2.47 9.66
CA GLU A 54 -0.75 -2.71 9.96
C GLU A 54 -1.44 -3.28 8.72
N ILE A 55 -2.07 -4.45 8.84
CA ILE A 55 -2.86 -5.05 7.76
C ILE A 55 -4.29 -4.54 7.87
N LEU A 56 -4.81 -4.02 6.76
CA LEU A 56 -6.14 -3.45 6.65
C LEU A 56 -7.00 -4.31 5.73
N SER A 57 -8.32 -4.25 5.91
CA SER A 57 -9.24 -4.61 4.83
C SER A 57 -9.10 -3.64 3.65
N GLU A 58 -9.54 -4.05 2.47
CA GLU A 58 -9.57 -3.17 1.29
C GLU A 58 -10.39 -1.89 1.55
N GLN A 59 -11.52 -2.02 2.24
CA GLN A 59 -12.38 -0.89 2.55
C GLN A 59 -11.69 0.12 3.50
N GLU A 60 -11.07 -0.36 4.58
CA GLU A 60 -10.31 0.48 5.52
C GLU A 60 -9.14 1.17 4.82
N PHE A 61 -8.43 0.44 3.95
CA PHE A 61 -7.35 0.97 3.16
C PHE A 61 -7.82 2.11 2.23
N ASN A 62 -8.92 1.91 1.52
CA ASN A 62 -9.48 2.92 0.61
C ASN A 62 -9.92 4.17 1.39
N ILE A 63 -10.60 4.00 2.53
CA ILE A 63 -10.98 5.12 3.41
C ILE A 63 -9.73 5.89 3.87
N TYR A 64 -8.67 5.17 4.24
CA TYR A 64 -7.41 5.77 4.68
C TYR A 64 -6.71 6.56 3.57
N VAL A 65 -6.64 6.01 2.36
CA VAL A 65 -6.06 6.68 1.18
C VAL A 65 -6.82 7.95 0.84
N GLU A 66 -8.15 7.91 0.81
CA GLU A 66 -8.98 9.08 0.50
C GLU A 66 -8.81 10.18 1.56
N LYS A 67 -8.73 9.81 2.84
CA LYS A 67 -8.43 10.75 3.92
C LYS A 67 -7.06 11.40 3.71
N LEU A 68 -6.03 10.60 3.42
CA LEU A 68 -4.67 11.11 3.17
C LEU A 68 -4.61 12.05 1.97
N LYS A 69 -5.30 11.70 0.87
CA LYS A 69 -5.37 12.55 -0.33
C LYS A 69 -5.98 13.91 0.00
N LYS A 70 -7.12 13.91 0.70
CA LYS A 70 -7.82 15.12 1.13
C LYS A 70 -6.96 15.99 2.05
N GLU A 71 -6.30 15.41 3.05
CA GLU A 71 -5.43 16.13 3.99
C GLU A 71 -4.22 16.77 3.30
N ARG A 72 -3.78 16.20 2.18
CA ARG A 72 -2.60 16.64 1.44
C ARG A 72 -2.91 17.45 0.18
N GLY A 73 -4.18 17.69 -0.13
CA GLY A 73 -4.59 18.39 -1.35
C GLY A 73 -4.26 17.61 -2.64
N LEU A 74 -4.19 16.28 -2.55
CA LEU A 74 -3.97 15.39 -3.69
C LEU A 74 -5.33 15.00 -4.29
N SER A 75 -5.36 14.77 -5.61
CA SER A 75 -6.56 14.36 -6.36
C SER A 75 -6.56 12.87 -6.67
#